data_AF-A0A971MJQ4-F1
#
_entry.id   AF-A0A971MJQ4-F1
#
_cell.length_a   1.000
_cell.length_b   1.000
_cell.length_c   1.000
_cell.angle_alpha   90.00
_cell.angle_beta   90.00
_cell.angle_gamma   90.00
#
_symmetry.space_group_name_H-M   'P 1'
#
loop_
_entity.id
_entity.type
_entity.pdbx_description
1 polymer ?
#
loop_
_entity_poly.entity_id
_entity_poly.type
_entity_poly.pdbx_seq_one_letter_code
_entity_poly.pdbx_strand_id
1 'polypeptide(L)' 'LINGEKDLGITTTESGIMIPRKSITAIIGISDKKQPRRRPGCENCRLFMECEFIKRGETCGYEK' A
#
# COMPACT_ATOMS: atom_id res chain seq x y z
N LEU A 1 19.99 -2.07 7.32
CA LEU A 1 19.45 -0.73 7.01
C LEU A 1 20.41 -0.05 6.05
N ILE A 2 19.92 0.72 5.08
CA ILE A 2 20.76 1.48 4.13
C ILE A 2 21.15 2.84 4.73
N ASN A 3 22.28 3.42 4.31
CA ASN A 3 22.68 4.76 4.72
C ASN A 3 22.20 5.81 3.70
N GLY A 4 20.94 6.23 3.85
CA GLY A 4 20.28 7.10 2.87
C GLY A 4 20.93 8.46 2.68
N GLU A 5 21.50 9.06 3.73
CA GLU A 5 22.07 10.41 3.63
C GLU A 5 23.41 10.39 2.91
N LYS A 6 24.32 9.50 3.32
CA LYS A 6 25.66 9.41 2.74
C LYS A 6 25.66 8.85 1.32
N ASP A 7 24.85 7.82 1.07
CA ASP A 7 24.93 7.05 -0.18
C ASP A 7 23.93 7.55 -1.22
N LEU A 8 22.81 8.16 -0.81
CA LEU A 8 21.73 8.60 -1.70
C LEU A 8 21.39 10.09 -1.61
N GLY A 9 21.95 10.82 -0.63
CA GLY A 9 21.62 12.24 -0.40
C GLY A 9 20.17 12.46 0.07
N ILE A 10 19.56 11.46 0.71
CA ILE A 10 18.18 11.52 1.21
C ILE A 10 18.20 11.59 2.73
N THR A 11 17.47 12.56 3.30
CA THR A 11 17.30 12.72 4.75
C THR A 11 15.85 12.99 5.13
N THR A 12 15.55 13.13 6.42
CA THR A 12 14.21 13.41 6.95
C THR A 12 14.19 14.64 7.85
N THR A 13 13.12 15.42 7.80
CA THR A 13 12.82 16.45 8.81
C THR A 13 12.52 15.80 10.17
N GLU A 14 12.49 16.60 11.24
CA GLU A 14 12.04 16.16 12.57
C GLU A 14 10.61 15.59 12.56
N SER A 15 9.76 16.07 11.65
CA SER A 15 8.40 15.57 11.41
C SER A 15 8.34 14.32 10.53
N GLY A 16 9.48 13.76 10.11
CA GLY A 16 9.56 12.54 9.30
C GLY A 16 9.31 12.71 7.80
N ILE A 17 9.33 13.94 7.28
CA ILE A 17 9.18 14.19 5.84
C ILE A 17 10.53 14.01 5.16
N MET A 18 10.57 13.22 4.09
CA MET A 18 11.78 13.01 3.30
C MET A 18 12.14 14.22 2.44
N ILE A 19 13.43 14.54 2.38
CA ILE A 19 14.02 15.59 1.55
C ILE A 19 15.03 14.92 0.61
N PRO A 20 14.86 15.05 -0.73
CA PRO A 20 13.80 15.78 -1.45
C PRO A 20 12.42 15.07 -1.42
N ARG A 21 11.34 15.84 -1.54
CA ARG A 21 9.95 15.36 -1.34
C ARG A 21 9.46 14.29 -2.34
N LYS A 22 10.08 14.17 -3.52
CA LYS A 22 9.78 13.12 -4.51
C LYS A 22 10.70 11.91 -4.33
N SER A 23 10.80 11.43 -3.10
CA SER A 23 11.59 10.26 -2.75
C SER A 23 10.65 9.22 -2.12
N ILE A 24 10.95 7.93 -2.30
CA ILE A 24 10.20 6.81 -1.72
C ILE A 24 11.16 5.93 -0.91
N THR A 25 10.72 5.49 0.26
CA THR A 25 11.37 4.44 1.04
C THR A 25 10.39 3.28 1.23
N ALA A 26 10.92 2.06 1.31
CA ALA A 26 10.12 0.86 1.50
C ALA A 26 10.88 -0.18 2.33
N ILE A 27 10.15 -1.01 3.05
CA ILE A 27 10.67 -2.21 3.72
C ILE A 27 10.18 -3.42 2.93
N ILE A 28 11.11 -4.30 2.57
CA ILE A 28 10.79 -5.54 1.84
C ILE A 28 10.90 -6.70 2.83
N GLY A 29 9.77 -7.36 3.09
CA GLY A 29 9.75 -8.61 3.86
C GLY A 29 9.97 -9.81 2.95
N ILE A 30 10.94 -10.67 3.30
CA ILE A 30 11.22 -11.94 2.61
C ILE A 30 10.74 -13.07 3.52
N SER A 31 10.02 -14.05 2.97
CA SER A 31 9.55 -15.22 3.72
C SER A 31 9.61 -16.46 2.87
N ASP A 32 10.12 -17.55 3.43
CA ASP A 32 10.13 -18.88 2.80
C ASP A 32 8.73 -19.49 2.71
N LYS A 33 7.77 -18.97 3.51
CA LYS A 33 6.37 -19.40 3.48
C LYS A 33 5.57 -18.48 2.58
N LYS A 34 4.72 -19.08 1.74
CA LYS A 34 3.78 -18.34 0.91
C LYS A 34 2.88 -17.48 1.80
N GLN A 35 3.00 -16.16 1.66
CA GLN A 35 2.14 -15.23 2.38
C GLN A 35 0.71 -15.37 1.86
N PRO A 36 -0.31 -15.39 2.74
CA PRO A 36 -1.69 -15.45 2.32
C PRO A 36 -1.98 -14.21 1.47
N ARG A 37 -2.22 -14.42 0.17
CA ARG A 37 -2.70 -13.35 -0.69
C ARG A 37 -4.14 -13.04 -0.29
N ARG A 38 -4.38 -11.80 0.16
CA ARG A 38 -5.75 -11.32 0.27
C ARG A 38 -6.32 -11.29 -1.15
N ARG A 39 -7.30 -12.15 -1.44
CA ARG A 39 -7.93 -12.16 -2.76
C ARG A 39 -8.60 -10.81 -2.99
N PRO A 40 -8.18 -10.03 -3.99
CA PRO A 40 -8.88 -8.79 -4.31
C PRO A 40 -10.29 -9.17 -4.79
N GLY A 41 -11.30 -8.46 -4.30
CA GLY A 41 -12.69 -8.73 -4.64
C GLY A 41 -13.65 -8.13 -3.62
N CYS A 42 -14.89 -7.94 -4.03
CA CYS A 42 -15.94 -7.41 -3.18
C CYS A 42 -16.16 -8.27 -1.93
N GLU A 43 -16.03 -9.60 -2.05
CA GLU A 43 -16.16 -10.55 -0.93
C GLU A 43 -15.19 -10.31 0.24
N ASN A 44 -14.02 -9.72 -0.03
CA ASN A 44 -12.99 -9.42 0.99
C ASN A 44 -12.92 -7.90 1.29
N CYS A 45 -13.85 -7.12 0.73
CA CYS A 45 -13.95 -5.68 0.93
C CYS A 45 -14.46 -5.38 2.34
N ARG A 46 -13.84 -4.41 3.02
CA ARG A 46 -14.29 -3.98 4.35
C ARG A 46 -15.72 -3.44 4.33
N LEU A 47 -16.16 -2.92 3.20
CA LEU A 47 -17.49 -2.34 3.01
C LEU A 47 -18.52 -3.36 2.50
N PHE A 48 -18.19 -4.64 2.34
CA PHE A 48 -19.05 -5.61 1.65
C PHE A 48 -20.52 -5.62 2.14
N MET A 49 -20.75 -5.62 3.46
CA MET A 49 -22.10 -5.63 4.03
C MET A 49 -22.89 -4.32 3.83
N GLU A 50 -22.19 -3.20 3.70
CA GLU A 50 -22.80 -1.87 3.63
C GLU A 50 -22.73 -1.25 2.22
N CYS A 51 -21.99 -1.87 1.30
CA CYS A 51 -21.71 -1.37 -0.03
C CYS A 51 -22.99 -1.27 -0.86
N GLU A 52 -23.32 -0.05 -1.30
CA GLU A 52 -24.48 0.17 -2.17
C GLU A 52 -24.33 -0.47 -3.55
N PHE A 53 -23.11 -0.56 -4.09
CA PHE A 53 -22.88 -1.16 -5.40
C PHE A 53 -23.29 -2.64 -5.43
N ILE A 54 -22.84 -3.43 -4.45
CA ILE A 54 -23.23 -4.84 -4.33
C ILE A 54 -24.74 -4.99 -4.09
N LYS A 55 -25.36 -4.10 -3.30
CA LYS A 55 -26.81 -4.09 -3.12
C LYS A 55 -27.57 -3.85 -4.43
N ARG A 56 -26.98 -3.10 -5.36
CA ARG A 56 -27.50 -2.89 -6.72
C ARG A 56 -27.11 -4.00 -7.70
N GLY A 57 -26.30 -4.98 -7.28
CA GLY A 57 -25.79 -6.05 -8.13
C GLY A 57 -24.53 -5.70 -8.92
N GLU A 58 -23.88 -4.58 -8.61
CA GLU A 58 -22.68 -4.06 -9.30
C GLU A 58 -21.44 -4.16 -8.41
N THR A 59 -20.25 -4.26 -9.02
CA THR A 59 -18.98 -4.22 -8.28
C THR A 59 -18.40 -2.81 -8.24
N CYS A 60 -17.85 -2.39 -7.08
CA CYS A 60 -17.17 -1.11 -6.99
C CYS A 60 -15.73 -1.20 -7.56
N GLY A 61 -15.38 -0.22 -8.39
CA GLY A 61 -14.08 -0.14 -9.08
C GLY A 61 -14.31 0.10 -10.56
N TYR A 62 -13.53 1.00 -11.16
CA TYR A 62 -13.59 1.22 -12.60
C TYR A 62 -13.07 -0.04 -13.31
N GLU A 63 -13.93 -0.68 -14.09
CA GLU A 63 -13.47 -1.52 -15.20
C GLU A 63 -12.84 -0.60 -16.26
N LYS A 64 -11.70 -1.03 -16.81
CA LYS A 64 -11.07 -0.38 -17.96
C LYS A 64 -11.74 -0.81 -19.25
#